data_AF-A0A183L5E1-F1
#
_entry.id   AF-A0A183L5E1-F1
#
_cell.length_a   1.000
_cell.length_b   1.000
_cell.length_c   1.000
_cell.angle_alpha   90.00
_cell.angle_beta   90.00
_cell.angle_gamma   90.00
#
_symmetry.space_group_name_H-M   'P 1'
#
loop_
_entity.id
_entity.type
_entity.pdbx_description
1 polymer ?
#
loop_
_entity_poly.entity_id
_entity_poly.type
_entity_poly.pdbx_seq_one_letter_code
_entity_poly.pdbx_strand_id
1 'polypeptide(L)' 'MWDTGRPFQIAAEMRRYNLEVLGISETHWTQVGQQRLTTGELLLYSGHEEENAPHT' A
#
# COMPACT_ATOMS: atom_id res chain seq x y z
N MET A 1 15.92 -8.55 -1.41
CA MET A 1 15.42 -9.55 -0.43
C MET A 1 13.97 -9.19 -0.20
N TRP A 2 13.07 -9.84 -0.93
CA TRP A 2 11.63 -9.57 -0.90
C TRP A 2 11.08 -10.09 0.42
N ASP A 3 10.24 -9.30 1.08
CA ASP A 3 9.73 -9.54 2.42
C ASP A 3 8.62 -10.60 2.36
N THR A 4 8.99 -11.86 2.18
CA THR A 4 8.08 -13.01 1.93
C THR A 4 7.14 -13.33 3.11
N GLY A 5 7.01 -12.46 4.11
CA GLY A 5 6.31 -12.70 5.38
C GLY A 5 4.94 -12.02 5.53
N ARG A 6 4.67 -10.89 4.86
CA ARG A 6 3.43 -10.11 5.09
C ARG A 6 2.15 -10.85 4.72
N PRO A 7 2.03 -11.48 3.53
CA PRO A 7 0.82 -12.22 3.17
C PRO A 7 0.53 -13.38 4.12
N PHE A 8 1.58 -14.06 4.61
CA PHE A 8 1.46 -15.18 5.55
C PHE A 8 1.00 -14.74 6.94
N GLN A 9 1.49 -13.61 7.45
CA GLN A 9 1.03 -13.04 8.71
C GLN A 9 -0.45 -12.66 8.64
N ILE A 10 -0.89 -12.07 7.52
CA ILE A 10 -2.30 -11.70 7.29
C ILE A 10 -3.18 -12.95 7.25
N ALA A 11 -2.77 -14.00 6.54
CA ALA A 11 -3.52 -15.26 6.48
C ALA A 11 -3.66 -15.92 7.87
N ALA A 12 -2.60 -15.89 8.68
CA ALA A 12 -2.63 -16.43 10.05
C ALA A 12 -3.61 -15.65 10.95
N GLU A 13 -3.62 -14.32 10.87
CA GLU A 13 -4.52 -13.49 11.66
C GLU A 13 -5.98 -13.62 11.20
N MET A 14 -6.23 -13.74 9.90
CA MET A 14 -7.58 -14.01 9.36
C MET A 14 -8.13 -15.35 9.87
N ARG A 15 -7.27 -16.39 9.93
CA ARG A 15 -7.63 -17.68 10.54
C ARG A 15 -7.94 -17.56 12.03
N ARG A 16 -7.19 -16.73 12.77
CA ARG A 16 -7.42 -16.48 14.20
C ARG A 16 -8.81 -15.87 14.47
N TYR A 17 -9.29 -15.00 13.59
CA TYR A 17 -10.62 -14.40 13.70
C TYR A 17 -11.72 -15.18 12.97
N ASN A 18 -11.42 -16.36 12.43
CA ASN A 18 -12.37 -17.20 11.71
C ASN A 18 -13.03 -16.48 10.52
N LEU A 19 -12.26 -15.62 9.84
CA LEU A 19 -12.68 -14.88 8.66
C LEU A 19 -12.38 -15.69 7.39
N GLU A 20 -13.35 -15.78 6.49
CA GLU A 20 -13.17 -16.42 5.20
C GLU A 20 -12.53 -15.43 4.22
N VAL A 21 -11.44 -15.85 3.57
CA VAL A 21 -10.68 -15.02 2.61
C VAL A 21 -10.56 -15.79 1.30
N LEU A 22 -11.07 -15.20 0.21
CA LEU A 22 -11.11 -15.83 -1.11
C LEU A 22 -9.74 -15.78 -1.83
N GLY A 23 -8.85 -14.89 -1.42
CA GLY A 23 -7.50 -14.77 -1.96
C GLY A 23 -6.76 -13.57 -1.38
N ILE A 24 -5.43 -13.63 -1.36
CA ILE A 24 -4.57 -12.53 -0.96
C ILE A 24 -3.65 -12.23 -2.14
N SER A 25 -3.76 -11.03 -2.70
CA SER A 25 -2.84 -10.53 -3.72
C SER A 25 -1.89 -9.52 -3.07
N GLU A 26 -0.59 -9.79 -3.14
CA GLU A 26 0.41 -8.82 -2.74
C GLU A 26 0.58 -7.81 -3.90
N THR A 27 0.09 -6.60 -3.70
CA THR A 27 0.34 -5.51 -4.65
C THR A 27 1.59 -4.77 -4.19
N HIS A 28 2.66 -4.88 -4.97
CA HIS A 28 3.89 -4.14 -4.71
C HIS A 28 3.74 -2.75 -5.32
N TRP A 29 3.63 -1.74 -4.46
CA TRP A 29 3.62 -0.36 -4.90
C TRP A 29 5.06 0.11 -5.06
N THR A 30 5.48 0.36 -6.30
CA THR A 30 6.85 0.76 -6.65
C THR A 30 7.13 2.23 -6.34
N GLN A 31 6.09 3.05 -6.25
CA GLN A 31 6.14 4.46 -5.85
C GLN A 31 4.97 4.75 -4.92
N VAL A 32 5.30 5.23 -3.73
CA VAL A 32 4.36 5.88 -2.82
C VAL A 32 4.83 7.31 -2.66
N GLY A 33 4.00 8.26 -3.06
CA GLY A 33 4.22 9.66 -2.76
C GLY A 33 3.66 9.99 -1.38
N GLN A 34 4.35 10.85 -0.63
CA GLN A 34 3.88 11.30 0.68
C GLN A 34 3.91 12.83 0.74
N GLN A 35 2.75 13.44 0.95
CA GLN A 35 2.63 14.88 1.11
C GLN A 35 2.06 15.22 2.49
N ARG A 36 2.68 16.19 3.17
CA ARG A 36 2.14 16.74 4.42
C ARG A 36 1.21 17.90 4.08
N LEU A 37 -0.06 17.77 4.46
CA LEU A 37 -1.03 18.85 4.34
C LEU A 37 -0.71 19.95 5.35
N THR A 38 -1.19 21.17 5.06
CA THR A 38 -1.09 22.32 5.98
C THR A 38 -1.84 22.08 7.29
N THR A 39 -2.80 21.17 7.29
CA THR A 39 -3.52 20.67 8.47
C THR A 39 -2.68 19.72 9.35
N GLY A 40 -1.50 19.29 8.88
CA GLY A 40 -0.63 18.33 9.56
C GLY A 40 -0.92 16.87 9.22
N GLU A 41 -1.97 16.61 8.43
CA GLU A 41 -2.31 15.28 7.95
C GLU A 41 -1.33 14.80 6.87
N LEU A 42 -1.05 13.50 6.83
CA LEU A 42 -0.18 12.87 5.85
C LEU A 42 -1.04 12.23 4.76
N LEU A 43 -0.94 12.74 3.54
CA LEU A 43 -1.57 12.16 2.36
C LEU A 43 -0.60 11.18 1.71
N LEU A 44 -1.03 9.93 1.59
CA LEU A 44 -0.35 8.89 0.81
C LEU A 44 -1.10 8.72 -0.51
N TYR A 45 -0.40 8.77 -1.63
CA TYR A 45 -1.03 8.58 -2.94
C TYR A 45 -0.27 7.58 -3.82
N SER A 46 -1.04 7.00 -4.74
CA SER A 46 -0.59 6.06 -5.76
C SER A 46 -0.24 6.81 -7.02
N GLY A 47 1.02 6.83 -7.44
CA GLY A 47 1.40 7.47 -8.69
C GLY A 47 2.81 8.03 -8.67
N HIS A 48 3.28 8.43 -9.84
CA HIS A 48 4.57 9.10 -9.98
C HIS A 48 4.45 10.54 -9.44
N GLU A 49 5.42 11.00 -8.66
CA GLU A 49 5.52 12.38 -8.17
C GLU A 49 5.89 13.37 -9.30
N GLU A 50 5.34 13.21 -10.51
CA GLU A 50 5.60 14.15 -11.60
C GLU A 50 4.77 15.42 -11.38
N GLU A 51 5.29 16.30 -10.53
CA GLU A 51 4.84 17.70 -10.39
C GLU A 51 5.00 18.49 -11.70
N ASN A 52 5.76 17.97 -12.68
CA ASN A 52 6.12 18.64 -13.92
C ASN A 52 5.91 17.80 -15.20
N ALA A 53 4.91 16.91 -15.25
CA ALA A 53 4.52 16.35 -16.54
C ALA A 53 3.96 17.49 -17.42
N PRO A 54 4.53 17.77 -18.61
CA PRO A 54 3.99 18.80 -19.48
C PRO A 54 2.56 18.43 -19.87
N HIS A 55 1.59 19.22 -19.41
CA HIS A 55 0.22 19.17 -19.91
C HIS A 55 0.26 19.62 -21.37
N THR A 56 0.45 18.68 -22.29
CA THR A 56 0.26 18.89 -23.72
C THR A 56 -1.12 18.40 -24.11
#